data_AF-A0A351SJ34-F1
#
_entry.id   AF-A0A351SJ34-F1
#
_cell.length_a   1.000
_cell.length_b   1.000
_cell.length_c   1.000
_cell.angle_alpha   90.00
_cell.angle_beta   90.00
_cell.angle_gamma   90.00
#
_symmetry.space_group_name_H-M   'P 1'
#
loop_
_entity.id
_entity.type
_entity.pdbx_description
1 polymer ?
#
loop_
_entity_poly.entity_id
_entity_poly.type
_entity_poly.pdbx_seq_one_letter_code
_entity_poly.pdbx_strand_id
1 'polypeptide(L)'
;GEQVDVETLGGAEMHCSVSGVADHLAENDLHAMALIRSAVSNLPSPKPLRWDVEDPQEPLYDPKEIYGLINRDPKFPTDNREILARLVDGSEIHEFKKLYGDTLITGIARIKGYKVGILINNGVLYTESSNKATHFIDMCSKWDIPLLFIADINGFMVGTEVERQGIAKAGANMINAMANAKVPRITLIIGGSYGAGYLAMCGRPFDPELLLMWPTARCALMGTEQAITTLTQVQEGIHDREGSSWTDEEKSAFQAPIRKTFDDFANAYNWAANQWCDAIIDPLETRDTIAMALELSGRKPAEETTFGIFRM
;
A
#
# COMPACT_ATOMS: atom_id res chain seq x y z
N GLY A 1 -47.49 13.19 26.49
CA GLY A 1 -46.08 13.58 26.36
C GLY A 1 -46.03 15.04 25.94
N GLU A 2 -44.90 15.69 26.14
CA GLU A 2 -44.65 17.06 25.66
C GLU A 2 -44.60 17.06 24.11
N GLN A 3 -45.17 18.10 23.49
CA GLN A 3 -45.15 18.31 22.04
C GLN A 3 -44.43 19.63 21.75
N VAL A 4 -43.32 19.55 21.02
CA VAL A 4 -42.46 20.68 20.67
C VAL A 4 -41.82 20.42 19.29
N ASP A 5 -41.59 21.48 18.51
CA ASP A 5 -40.95 21.38 17.19
C ASP A 5 -39.42 21.25 17.30
N VAL A 6 -38.76 20.91 16.19
CA VAL A 6 -37.32 20.62 16.14
C VAL A 6 -36.48 21.87 16.47
N GLU A 7 -36.90 23.07 16.04
CA GLU A 7 -36.14 24.30 16.26
C GLU A 7 -36.22 24.72 17.74
N THR A 8 -37.41 24.66 18.33
CA THR A 8 -37.58 24.95 19.75
C THR A 8 -36.89 23.90 20.64
N LEU A 9 -36.89 22.63 20.23
CA LEU A 9 -36.29 21.54 21.01
C LEU A 9 -34.76 21.51 20.95
N GLY A 10 -34.17 21.87 19.81
CA GLY A 10 -32.75 21.61 19.51
C GLY A 10 -32.16 22.50 18.42
N GLY A 11 -32.75 23.67 18.18
CA GLY A 11 -32.30 24.62 17.18
C GLY A 11 -30.96 25.27 17.51
N ALA A 12 -30.38 25.92 16.50
CA ALA A 12 -29.05 26.51 16.61
C ALA A 12 -29.01 27.65 17.65
N GLU A 13 -30.04 28.50 17.69
CA GLU A 13 -30.13 29.59 18.67
C GLU A 13 -30.22 29.06 20.10
N MET A 14 -31.00 28.00 20.34
CA MET A 14 -31.13 27.39 21.66
C MET A 14 -29.79 26.82 22.13
N HIS A 15 -29.08 26.11 21.27
CA HIS A 15 -27.79 25.51 21.63
C HIS A 15 -26.66 26.54 21.82
N CYS A 16 -26.70 27.67 21.14
CA CYS A 16 -25.72 28.75 21.31
C CYS A 16 -26.04 29.72 22.46
N SER A 17 -27.31 29.91 22.82
CA SER A 17 -27.71 30.93 23.81
C SER A 17 -28.20 30.37 25.15
N VAL A 18 -28.73 29.13 25.18
CA VAL A 18 -29.33 28.54 26.38
C VAL A 18 -28.49 27.37 26.89
N SER A 19 -28.29 26.33 26.07
CA SER A 19 -27.66 25.10 26.55
C SER A 19 -26.12 25.16 26.55
N GLY A 20 -25.53 25.99 25.69
CA GLY A 20 -24.08 26.07 25.50
C GLY A 20 -23.45 24.82 24.85
N VAL A 21 -24.23 24.08 24.05
CA VAL A 21 -23.74 22.89 23.33
C VAL A 21 -22.96 23.29 22.06
N ALA A 22 -23.26 24.46 21.49
CA ALA A 22 -22.59 25.00 20.32
C ALA A 22 -21.97 26.37 20.64
N ASP A 23 -20.79 26.64 20.09
CA ASP A 23 -20.00 27.84 20.42
C ASP A 23 -20.29 29.04 19.49
N HIS A 24 -20.72 28.77 18.26
CA HIS A 24 -20.91 29.80 17.24
C HIS A 24 -22.21 29.58 16.46
N LEU A 25 -23.04 30.62 16.39
CA LEU A 25 -24.25 30.63 15.58
C LEU A 25 -23.93 31.18 14.18
N ALA A 26 -24.19 30.38 13.15
CA ALA A 26 -24.01 30.77 11.75
C ALA A 26 -25.36 31.07 11.09
N GLU A 27 -25.39 32.08 10.22
CA GLU A 27 -26.60 32.48 9.49
C GLU A 27 -26.89 31.57 8.28
N ASN A 28 -25.85 30.91 7.75
CA ASN A 28 -25.89 29.99 6.62
C ASN A 28 -24.54 29.24 6.52
N ASP A 29 -24.46 28.29 5.59
CA ASP A 29 -23.27 27.46 5.36
C ASP A 29 -22.01 28.27 5.04
N LEU A 30 -22.11 29.38 4.30
CA LEU A 30 -20.95 30.22 3.98
C LEU A 30 -20.41 30.92 5.23
N HIS A 31 -21.31 31.39 6.10
CA HIS A 31 -20.91 31.95 7.39
C HIS A 31 -20.30 30.85 8.28
N ALA A 32 -20.87 29.64 8.32
CA ALA A 32 -20.29 28.51 9.05
C ALA A 32 -18.87 28.19 8.58
N MET A 33 -18.62 28.16 7.26
CA MET A 33 -17.27 27.96 6.70
C MET A 33 -16.29 29.07 7.08
N ALA A 34 -16.74 30.33 7.12
CA ALA A 34 -15.91 31.44 7.59
C ALA A 34 -15.53 31.30 9.07
N LEU A 35 -16.47 30.86 9.91
CA LEU A 35 -16.24 30.58 11.33
C LEU A 35 -15.26 29.41 11.52
N ILE A 36 -15.39 28.33 10.75
CA ILE A 36 -14.44 27.21 10.77
C ILE A 36 -13.02 27.68 10.42
N ARG A 37 -12.87 28.48 9.36
CA ARG A 37 -11.55 29.04 8.98
C ARG A 37 -10.98 29.94 10.08
N SER A 38 -11.83 30.75 10.72
CA SER A 38 -11.44 31.57 11.87
C SER A 38 -10.96 30.70 13.02
N ALA A 39 -11.69 29.65 13.38
CA ALA A 39 -11.29 28.70 14.43
C ALA A 39 -9.93 28.05 14.11
N VAL A 40 -9.74 27.55 12.88
CA VAL A 40 -8.47 26.96 12.44
C VAL A 40 -7.31 27.96 12.48
N SER A 41 -7.56 29.25 12.17
CA SER A 41 -6.52 30.29 12.22
C SER A 41 -6.01 30.60 13.63
N ASN A 42 -6.76 30.22 14.66
CA ASN A 42 -6.39 30.38 16.06
C ASN A 42 -5.70 29.12 16.64
N LEU A 43 -5.57 28.05 15.86
CA LEU A 43 -4.80 26.87 16.28
C LEU A 43 -3.32 27.21 16.39
N PRO A 44 -2.56 26.52 17.28
CA PRO A 44 -1.12 26.65 17.33
C PRO A 44 -0.46 26.36 15.97
N SER A 45 0.69 27.00 15.71
CA SER A 45 1.46 26.72 14.49
C SER A 45 1.79 25.23 14.38
N PRO A 46 1.77 24.67 13.16
CA PRO A 46 2.12 23.27 12.95
C PRO A 46 3.51 22.93 13.51
N LYS A 47 3.65 21.71 14.04
CA LYS A 47 4.96 21.21 14.48
C LYS A 47 5.96 21.23 13.30
N PRO A 48 7.25 21.51 13.57
CA PRO A 48 8.29 21.40 12.56
C PRO A 48 8.37 19.96 12.06
N LEU A 49 8.83 19.79 10.81
CA LEU A 49 9.12 18.47 10.28
C LEU A 49 10.26 17.85 11.08
N ARG A 50 10.16 16.54 11.34
CA ARG A 50 11.20 15.77 12.03
C ARG A 50 12.44 15.50 11.16
N TRP A 51 12.37 15.79 9.86
CA TRP A 51 13.45 15.60 8.88
C TRP A 51 13.64 16.81 7.98
N ASP A 52 14.85 16.95 7.45
CA ASP A 52 15.20 17.95 6.46
C ASP A 52 14.65 17.59 5.08
N VAL A 53 14.08 18.59 4.41
CA VAL A 53 13.60 18.52 3.03
C VAL A 53 14.58 19.30 2.16
N GLU A 54 15.16 18.62 1.16
CA GLU A 54 16.06 19.26 0.19
C GLU A 54 15.25 19.92 -0.94
N ASP A 55 15.90 20.75 -1.75
CA ASP A 55 15.28 21.31 -2.96
C ASP A 55 14.86 20.17 -3.90
N PRO A 56 13.59 20.08 -4.31
CA PRO A 56 13.10 19.05 -5.21
C PRO A 56 13.86 19.03 -6.54
N GLN A 57 14.22 17.83 -7.01
CA GLN A 57 14.72 17.63 -8.37
C GLN A 57 13.72 16.81 -9.17
N GLU A 58 13.50 17.19 -10.43
CA GLU A 58 12.69 16.36 -11.33
C GLU A 58 13.45 15.09 -11.74
N PRO A 59 12.76 13.99 -12.06
CA PRO A 59 13.39 12.79 -12.59
C PRO A 59 14.05 13.09 -13.96
N LEU A 60 15.07 12.31 -14.31
CA LEU A 60 15.76 12.42 -15.61
C LEU A 60 14.92 11.91 -16.79
N TYR A 61 13.88 11.12 -16.52
CA TYR A 61 12.98 10.55 -17.50
C TYR A 61 11.57 11.13 -17.33
N ASP A 62 10.83 11.32 -18.43
CA ASP A 62 9.46 11.86 -18.36
C ASP A 62 8.56 10.89 -17.59
N PRO A 63 7.92 11.31 -16.48
CA PRO A 63 6.98 10.48 -15.75
C PRO A 63 5.86 9.87 -16.63
N LYS A 64 5.46 10.54 -17.72
CA LYS A 64 4.44 10.03 -18.67
C LYS A 64 4.81 8.72 -19.33
N GLU A 65 6.11 8.41 -19.41
CA GLU A 65 6.57 7.15 -19.97
C GLU A 65 6.11 5.94 -19.12
N ILE A 66 5.72 6.13 -17.85
CA ILE A 66 5.15 5.07 -16.99
C ILE A 66 3.97 4.37 -17.69
N TYR A 67 3.12 5.10 -18.41
CA TYR A 67 1.99 4.50 -19.13
C TYR A 67 2.41 3.49 -20.21
N GLY A 68 3.62 3.65 -20.76
CA GLY A 68 4.19 2.72 -21.73
C GLY A 68 4.96 1.55 -21.11
N LEU A 69 5.33 1.66 -19.83
CA LEU A 69 6.04 0.61 -19.08
C LEU A 69 5.09 -0.45 -18.54
N ILE A 70 3.86 -0.06 -18.16
CA ILE A 70 2.88 -0.98 -17.61
C ILE A 70 2.26 -1.82 -18.73
N ASN A 71 2.41 -3.14 -18.65
CA ASN A 71 1.77 -4.03 -19.61
C ASN A 71 0.27 -4.17 -19.30
N ARG A 72 -0.54 -4.20 -20.36
CA ARG A 72 -1.98 -4.48 -20.23
C ARG A 72 -2.27 -5.91 -19.77
N ASP A 73 -1.43 -6.85 -20.16
CA ASP A 73 -1.51 -8.24 -19.70
C ASP A 73 -0.61 -8.41 -18.47
N PRO A 74 -1.19 -8.64 -17.28
CA PRO A 74 -0.45 -8.75 -16.01
C PRO A 74 0.46 -10.00 -15.96
N LYS A 75 0.40 -10.89 -16.96
CA LYS A 75 1.33 -12.02 -17.09
C LYS A 75 2.73 -11.58 -17.46
N PHE A 76 2.88 -10.42 -18.10
CA PHE A 76 4.18 -9.89 -18.46
C PHE A 76 4.73 -9.05 -17.31
N PRO A 77 5.95 -9.32 -16.84
CA PRO A 77 6.54 -8.55 -15.76
C PRO A 77 6.78 -7.11 -16.20
N THR A 78 6.52 -6.19 -15.29
CA THR A 78 6.87 -4.78 -15.46
C THR A 78 8.32 -4.57 -15.04
N ASP A 79 9.08 -3.76 -15.80
CA ASP A 79 10.40 -3.32 -15.34
C ASP A 79 10.21 -2.24 -14.27
N ASN A 80 10.17 -2.68 -13.02
CA ASN A 80 9.89 -1.81 -11.90
C ASN A 80 11.06 -0.87 -11.57
N ARG A 81 12.27 -1.15 -12.07
CA ARG A 81 13.39 -0.20 -12.00
C ARG A 81 13.16 1.00 -12.90
N GLU A 82 12.62 0.78 -14.10
CA GLU A 82 12.24 1.87 -15.00
C GLU A 82 11.11 2.72 -14.41
N ILE A 83 10.12 2.11 -13.76
CA ILE A 83 9.10 2.85 -13.00
C ILE A 83 9.76 3.70 -11.92
N LEU A 84 10.62 3.10 -11.10
CA LEU A 84 11.28 3.81 -10.00
C LEU A 84 12.08 5.02 -10.48
N ALA A 85 12.80 4.89 -11.60
CA ALA A 85 13.57 5.97 -12.19
C ALA A 85 12.71 7.19 -12.57
N ARG A 86 11.40 7.02 -12.80
CA ARG A 86 10.44 8.09 -13.10
C ARG A 86 9.73 8.64 -11.86
N LEU A 87 9.94 8.03 -10.70
CA LEU A 87 9.32 8.42 -9.44
C LEU A 87 10.28 9.14 -8.49
N VAL A 88 11.59 8.91 -8.57
CA VAL A 88 12.57 9.51 -7.65
C VAL A 88 13.27 10.72 -8.24
N ASP A 89 13.66 11.64 -7.37
CA ASP A 89 14.39 12.86 -7.72
C ASP A 89 15.73 12.54 -8.38
N GLY A 90 16.02 13.21 -9.50
CA GLY A 90 17.22 12.95 -10.29
C GLY A 90 17.31 11.55 -10.88
N SER A 91 16.24 10.73 -10.79
CA SER A 91 16.28 9.30 -11.13
C SER A 91 17.37 8.52 -10.37
N GLU A 92 17.79 9.01 -9.21
CA GLU A 92 18.87 8.44 -8.40
C GLU A 92 18.34 7.63 -7.21
N ILE A 93 18.92 6.45 -7.02
CA ILE A 93 18.71 5.64 -5.83
C ILE A 93 20.05 5.10 -5.33
N HIS A 94 20.31 5.30 -4.03
CA HIS A 94 21.40 4.64 -3.34
C HIS A 94 20.98 3.22 -2.97
N GLU A 95 21.22 2.28 -3.89
CA GLU A 95 20.77 0.90 -3.74
C GLU A 95 21.51 0.14 -2.63
N PHE A 96 20.73 -0.37 -1.68
CA PHE A 96 21.20 -1.29 -0.66
C PHE A 96 21.19 -2.72 -1.21
N LYS A 97 22.30 -3.46 -1.02
CA LYS A 97 22.44 -4.86 -1.46
C LYS A 97 22.01 -5.08 -2.93
N LYS A 98 22.49 -4.23 -3.84
CA LYS A 98 22.16 -4.28 -5.29
C LYS A 98 22.36 -5.66 -5.93
N LEU A 99 23.38 -6.40 -5.51
CA LEU A 99 23.75 -7.72 -6.07
C LEU A 99 23.24 -8.92 -5.25
N TYR A 100 22.28 -8.73 -4.35
CA TYR A 100 21.74 -9.79 -3.48
C TYR A 100 20.23 -9.65 -3.36
N GLY A 101 19.48 -10.73 -3.58
CA GLY A 101 18.01 -10.71 -3.56
C GLY A 101 17.44 -9.65 -4.51
N ASP A 102 17.79 -9.74 -5.79
CA ASP A 102 17.48 -8.76 -6.85
C ASP A 102 16.00 -8.69 -7.25
N THR A 103 15.19 -9.66 -6.83
CA THR A 103 13.73 -9.62 -6.94
C THR A 103 13.06 -8.61 -6.02
N LEU A 104 13.82 -7.96 -5.13
CA LEU A 104 13.40 -6.80 -4.35
C LEU A 104 14.48 -5.74 -4.39
N ILE A 105 14.19 -4.61 -5.03
CA ILE A 105 15.08 -3.44 -5.02
C ILE A 105 14.82 -2.70 -3.72
N THR A 106 15.90 -2.41 -3.00
CA THR A 106 15.85 -1.62 -1.76
C THR A 106 16.89 -0.52 -1.83
N GLY A 107 16.57 0.69 -1.40
CA GLY A 107 17.55 1.77 -1.36
C GLY A 107 16.97 3.07 -0.87
N ILE A 108 17.85 4.04 -0.61
CA ILE A 108 17.46 5.38 -0.19
C ILE A 108 17.41 6.28 -1.41
N ALA A 109 16.32 7.02 -1.55
CA ALA A 109 16.15 8.02 -2.60
C ALA A 109 15.46 9.27 -2.02
N ARG A 110 15.19 10.24 -2.89
CA ARG A 110 14.32 11.38 -2.57
C ARG A 110 13.13 11.43 -3.50
N ILE A 111 12.00 11.90 -2.99
CA ILE A 111 10.81 12.23 -3.78
C ILE A 111 10.38 13.63 -3.36
N LYS A 112 10.44 14.58 -4.30
CA LYS A 112 10.15 16.00 -4.06
C LYS A 112 10.92 16.55 -2.84
N GLY A 113 12.20 16.22 -2.74
CA GLY A 113 13.09 16.65 -1.66
C GLY A 113 13.03 15.79 -0.38
N TYR A 114 11.99 14.98 -0.18
CA TYR A 114 11.85 14.13 1.02
C TYR A 114 12.67 12.85 0.89
N LYS A 115 13.51 12.58 1.90
CA LYS A 115 14.29 11.33 1.98
C LYS A 115 13.38 10.15 2.34
N VAL A 116 13.50 9.06 1.58
CA VAL A 116 12.65 7.87 1.76
C VAL A 116 13.44 6.58 1.50
N GLY A 117 13.19 5.57 2.32
CA GLY A 117 13.67 4.21 2.10
C GLY A 117 12.65 3.44 1.27
N ILE A 118 13.04 3.04 0.06
CA ILE A 118 12.13 2.41 -0.91
C ILE A 118 12.37 0.89 -0.91
N LEU A 119 11.27 0.13 -0.91
CA LEU A 119 11.25 -1.30 -1.22
C LEU A 119 10.31 -1.50 -2.42
N ILE A 120 10.82 -1.93 -3.55
CA ILE A 120 10.03 -2.17 -4.76
C ILE A 120 10.27 -3.57 -5.30
N ASN A 121 9.19 -4.30 -5.55
CA ASN A 121 9.28 -5.66 -6.09
C ASN A 121 9.79 -5.62 -7.54
N ASN A 122 10.58 -6.62 -7.91
CA ASN A 122 11.06 -6.85 -9.27
C ASN A 122 10.97 -8.34 -9.62
N GLY A 123 9.99 -9.03 -9.03
CA GLY A 123 9.82 -10.49 -9.08
C GLY A 123 9.22 -11.05 -7.79
N VAL A 124 9.19 -12.38 -7.68
CA VAL A 124 8.74 -13.10 -6.47
C VAL A 124 9.74 -12.95 -5.32
N LEU A 125 9.27 -13.07 -4.08
CA LEU A 125 10.16 -13.02 -2.91
C LEU A 125 10.86 -14.36 -2.67
N TYR A 126 12.17 -14.31 -2.50
CA TYR A 126 13.03 -15.39 -2.06
C TYR A 126 13.49 -15.18 -0.61
N THR A 127 14.19 -16.18 -0.06
CA THR A 127 14.85 -16.08 1.25
C THR A 127 15.80 -14.88 1.31
N GLU A 128 16.57 -14.67 0.25
CA GLU A 128 17.56 -13.60 0.12
C GLU A 128 16.91 -12.22 0.09
N SER A 129 15.86 -12.04 -0.73
CA SER A 129 15.14 -10.76 -0.82
C SER A 129 14.45 -10.43 0.51
N SER A 130 13.95 -11.44 1.24
CA SER A 130 13.33 -11.27 2.56
C SER A 130 14.34 -10.88 3.64
N ASN A 131 15.52 -11.51 3.65
CA ASN A 131 16.62 -11.15 4.56
C ASN A 131 17.15 -9.74 4.26
N LYS A 132 17.24 -9.38 2.96
CA LYS A 132 17.59 -8.03 2.52
C LYS A 132 16.58 -7.00 3.01
N ALA A 133 15.29 -7.25 2.83
CA ALA A 133 14.21 -6.38 3.30
C ALA A 133 14.27 -6.18 4.81
N THR A 134 14.40 -7.27 5.57
CA THR A 134 14.49 -7.24 7.04
C THR A 134 15.60 -6.30 7.50
N HIS A 135 16.80 -6.44 6.95
CA HIS A 135 17.94 -5.58 7.29
C HIS A 135 17.70 -4.13 6.85
N PHE A 136 17.18 -3.92 5.64
CA PHE A 136 16.92 -2.56 5.15
C PHE A 136 15.90 -1.83 6.04
N ILE A 137 14.83 -2.50 6.47
CA ILE A 137 13.82 -1.95 7.37
C ILE A 137 14.41 -1.63 8.75
N ASP A 138 15.22 -2.52 9.33
CA ASP A 138 15.94 -2.25 10.58
C ASP A 138 16.82 -0.99 10.48
N MET A 139 17.57 -0.88 9.38
CA MET A 139 18.44 0.26 9.11
C MET A 139 17.65 1.57 8.99
N CYS A 140 16.59 1.60 8.18
CA CYS A 140 15.72 2.78 8.05
C CYS A 140 15.05 3.16 9.37
N SER A 141 14.61 2.16 10.15
CA SER A 141 13.98 2.41 11.46
C SER A 141 14.94 3.07 12.45
N LYS A 142 16.22 2.67 12.44
CA LYS A 142 17.28 3.27 13.28
C LYS A 142 17.66 4.69 12.86
N TRP A 143 17.51 5.00 11.59
CA TRP A 143 17.85 6.31 11.01
C TRP A 143 16.65 7.25 10.89
N ASP A 144 15.49 6.85 11.42
CA ASP A 144 14.21 7.56 11.32
C ASP A 144 13.81 7.92 9.87
N ILE A 145 14.15 7.05 8.93
CA ILE A 145 13.84 7.22 7.50
C ILE A 145 12.48 6.58 7.21
N PRO A 146 11.52 7.32 6.63
CA PRO A 146 10.21 6.78 6.28
C PRO A 146 10.34 5.73 5.17
N LEU A 147 9.44 4.76 5.16
CA LEU A 147 9.45 3.63 4.25
C LEU A 147 8.35 3.76 3.19
N LEU A 148 8.71 3.55 1.93
CA LEU A 148 7.78 3.43 0.80
C LEU A 148 7.85 2.02 0.23
N PHE A 149 6.75 1.29 0.36
CA PHE A 149 6.54 -0.03 -0.23
C PHE A 149 5.84 0.12 -1.57
N ILE A 150 6.53 -0.19 -2.66
CA ILE A 150 5.96 -0.20 -4.01
C ILE A 150 5.70 -1.66 -4.40
N ALA A 151 4.45 -2.08 -4.27
CA ALA A 151 4.04 -3.47 -4.37
C ALA A 151 3.68 -3.86 -5.81
N ASP A 152 4.39 -4.87 -6.30
CA ASP A 152 4.10 -5.64 -7.51
C ASP A 152 4.57 -7.09 -7.31
N ILE A 153 3.81 -7.82 -6.49
CA ILE A 153 4.20 -9.08 -5.88
C ILE A 153 3.16 -10.19 -6.07
N ASN A 154 3.58 -11.25 -6.76
CA ASN A 154 2.81 -12.48 -6.94
C ASN A 154 2.93 -13.48 -5.78
N GLY A 155 3.80 -13.19 -4.81
CA GLY A 155 4.00 -13.99 -3.62
C GLY A 155 5.46 -14.43 -3.44
N PHE A 156 5.66 -15.44 -2.61
CA PHE A 156 6.96 -16.04 -2.35
C PHE A 156 7.24 -17.18 -3.33
N MET A 157 8.51 -17.48 -3.57
CA MET A 157 8.90 -18.65 -4.34
C MET A 157 8.38 -19.93 -3.65
N VAL A 158 7.86 -20.87 -4.44
CA VAL A 158 7.35 -22.16 -3.94
C VAL A 158 8.25 -23.28 -4.43
N GLY A 159 8.65 -24.19 -3.53
CA GLY A 159 9.45 -25.36 -3.89
C GLY A 159 10.11 -26.00 -2.68
N THR A 160 10.41 -27.29 -2.78
CA THR A 160 10.98 -28.06 -1.65
C THR A 160 12.34 -27.52 -1.19
N GLU A 161 13.13 -26.99 -2.13
CA GLU A 161 14.44 -26.41 -1.83
C GLU A 161 14.33 -25.12 -1.01
N VAL A 162 13.50 -24.17 -1.45
CA VAL A 162 13.31 -22.88 -0.74
C VAL A 162 12.64 -23.07 0.62
N GLU A 163 11.74 -24.06 0.75
CA GLU A 163 11.17 -24.45 2.05
C GLU A 163 12.27 -24.97 3.00
N ARG A 164 13.17 -25.82 2.51
CA ARG A 164 14.31 -26.32 3.32
C ARG A 164 15.32 -25.23 3.65
N GLN A 165 15.50 -24.24 2.79
CA GLN A 165 16.31 -23.05 3.08
C GLN A 165 15.66 -22.12 4.13
N GLY A 166 14.38 -22.33 4.44
CA GLY A 166 13.66 -21.58 5.45
C GLY A 166 13.01 -20.30 4.94
N ILE A 167 12.46 -20.31 3.71
CA ILE A 167 11.74 -19.16 3.15
C ILE A 167 10.62 -18.66 4.08
N ALA A 168 9.92 -19.56 4.77
CA ALA A 168 8.89 -19.20 5.74
C ALA A 168 9.43 -18.36 6.92
N LYS A 169 10.61 -18.72 7.49
CA LYS A 169 11.21 -17.92 8.57
C LYS A 169 11.77 -16.60 8.08
N ALA A 170 12.33 -16.57 6.87
CA ALA A 170 12.84 -15.35 6.27
C ALA A 170 11.71 -14.35 5.97
N GLY A 171 10.60 -14.83 5.38
CA GLY A 171 9.40 -14.02 5.18
C GLY A 171 8.78 -13.55 6.50
N ALA A 172 8.75 -14.41 7.53
CA ALA A 172 8.29 -14.02 8.86
C ALA A 172 9.15 -12.91 9.49
N ASN A 173 10.47 -12.94 9.31
CA ASN A 173 11.37 -11.88 9.79
C ASN A 173 11.13 -10.56 9.06
N MET A 174 10.88 -10.60 7.75
CA MET A 174 10.51 -9.42 6.97
C MET A 174 9.21 -8.79 7.47
N ILE A 175 8.16 -9.62 7.68
CA ILE A 175 6.88 -9.16 8.22
C ILE A 175 7.06 -8.61 9.63
N ASN A 176 7.84 -9.27 10.49
CA ASN A 176 8.13 -8.78 11.84
C ASN A 176 8.80 -7.39 11.79
N ALA A 177 9.83 -7.21 10.97
CA ALA A 177 10.49 -5.92 10.81
C ALA A 177 9.51 -4.85 10.32
N MET A 178 8.76 -5.13 9.25
CA MET A 178 7.79 -4.19 8.69
C MET A 178 6.68 -3.83 9.68
N ALA A 179 6.12 -4.81 10.39
CA ALA A 179 5.01 -4.62 11.30
C ALA A 179 5.38 -3.80 12.54
N ASN A 180 6.62 -3.92 13.02
CA ASN A 180 7.08 -3.22 14.22
C ASN A 180 7.77 -1.88 13.93
N ALA A 181 8.13 -1.59 12.67
CA ALA A 181 8.75 -0.32 12.29
C ALA A 181 7.83 0.86 12.63
N LYS A 182 8.36 1.81 13.43
CA LYS A 182 7.65 3.01 13.90
C LYS A 182 7.92 4.27 13.07
N VAL A 183 8.77 4.15 12.06
CA VAL A 183 8.85 5.15 10.99
C VAL A 183 7.56 5.12 10.16
N PRO A 184 7.14 6.25 9.55
CA PRO A 184 6.03 6.29 8.63
C PRO A 184 6.22 5.27 7.50
N ARG A 185 5.16 4.51 7.24
CA ARG A 185 5.12 3.48 6.19
C ARG A 185 4.03 3.86 5.21
N ILE A 186 4.36 3.97 3.93
CA ILE A 186 3.41 4.26 2.86
C ILE A 186 3.46 3.09 1.88
N THR A 187 2.30 2.67 1.40
CA THR A 187 2.17 1.56 0.45
C THR A 187 1.55 2.05 -0.84
N LEU A 188 2.17 1.71 -1.96
CA LEU A 188 1.67 1.95 -3.31
C LEU A 188 1.61 0.63 -4.05
N ILE A 189 0.41 0.16 -4.40
CA ILE A 189 0.24 -1.04 -5.23
C ILE A 189 0.20 -0.60 -6.70
N ILE A 190 1.21 -0.99 -7.47
CA ILE A 190 1.36 -0.62 -8.89
C ILE A 190 0.95 -1.75 -9.85
N GLY A 191 1.00 -2.99 -9.38
CA GLY A 191 0.70 -4.19 -10.16
C GLY A 191 -0.05 -5.24 -9.35
N GLY A 192 0.44 -6.48 -9.37
CA GLY A 192 -0.12 -7.56 -8.57
C GLY A 192 0.22 -7.41 -7.09
N SER A 193 -0.66 -7.81 -6.18
CA SER A 193 -0.33 -7.88 -4.75
C SER A 193 -1.12 -9.00 -4.10
N TYR A 194 -0.45 -10.13 -3.86
CA TYR A 194 -1.15 -11.36 -3.50
C TYR A 194 -0.61 -12.03 -2.24
N GLY A 195 -1.53 -12.59 -1.46
CA GLY A 195 -1.26 -13.52 -0.36
C GLY A 195 -0.23 -13.01 0.64
N ALA A 196 0.76 -13.84 0.95
CA ALA A 196 1.82 -13.47 1.88
C ALA A 196 2.70 -12.30 1.38
N GLY A 197 2.79 -12.10 0.06
CA GLY A 197 3.52 -10.97 -0.53
C GLY A 197 2.88 -9.62 -0.17
N TYR A 198 1.55 -9.54 -0.23
CA TYR A 198 0.79 -8.38 0.25
C TYR A 198 1.06 -8.07 1.72
N LEU A 199 1.16 -9.12 2.56
CA LEU A 199 1.47 -8.93 3.97
C LEU A 199 2.91 -8.41 4.16
N ALA A 200 3.88 -8.98 3.45
CA ALA A 200 5.27 -8.57 3.53
C ALA A 200 5.51 -7.12 3.05
N MET A 201 4.77 -6.66 2.04
CA MET A 201 4.87 -5.33 1.44
C MET A 201 3.95 -4.29 2.11
N CYS A 202 3.69 -4.42 3.42
CA CYS A 202 2.92 -3.46 4.22
C CYS A 202 1.48 -3.24 3.72
N GLY A 203 0.73 -4.34 3.55
CA GLY A 203 -0.70 -4.28 3.25
C GLY A 203 -1.55 -3.62 4.35
N ARG A 204 -2.84 -3.38 4.07
CA ARG A 204 -3.80 -2.69 4.94
C ARG A 204 -3.84 -3.16 6.39
N PRO A 205 -3.77 -4.48 6.71
CA PRO A 205 -3.79 -4.95 8.11
C PRO A 205 -2.61 -4.46 8.98
N PHE A 206 -1.59 -3.85 8.37
CA PHE A 206 -0.43 -3.32 9.08
C PHE A 206 -0.46 -1.80 9.26
N ASP A 207 -1.58 -1.16 8.94
CA ASP A 207 -1.84 0.27 9.15
C ASP A 207 -0.71 1.17 8.59
N PRO A 208 -0.45 1.16 7.26
CA PRO A 208 0.36 2.20 6.64
C PRO A 208 -0.34 3.56 6.77
N GLU A 209 0.43 4.65 6.74
CA GLU A 209 -0.08 6.02 6.77
C GLU A 209 -1.00 6.31 5.58
N LEU A 210 -0.67 5.73 4.42
CA LEU A 210 -1.54 5.65 3.24
C LEU A 210 -1.29 4.33 2.52
N LEU A 211 -2.37 3.72 2.04
CA LEU A 211 -2.35 2.64 1.06
C LEU A 211 -3.02 3.13 -0.22
N LEU A 212 -2.21 3.29 -1.26
CA LEU A 212 -2.60 3.79 -2.57
C LEU A 212 -2.58 2.67 -3.60
N MET A 213 -3.43 2.77 -4.61
CA MET A 213 -3.44 1.84 -5.74
C MET A 213 -3.39 2.60 -7.06
N TRP A 214 -2.66 2.05 -8.03
CA TRP A 214 -2.85 2.45 -9.42
C TRP A 214 -4.12 1.80 -10.01
N PRO A 215 -4.70 2.35 -11.09
CA PRO A 215 -5.93 1.80 -11.67
C PRO A 215 -5.76 0.37 -12.21
N THR A 216 -4.53 0.03 -12.62
CA THR A 216 -4.14 -1.30 -13.12
C THR A 216 -3.88 -2.31 -12.01
N ALA A 217 -3.75 -1.86 -10.76
CA ALA A 217 -3.41 -2.72 -9.64
C ALA A 217 -4.47 -3.81 -9.41
N ARG A 218 -3.99 -4.97 -8.94
CA ARG A 218 -4.81 -6.14 -8.61
C ARG A 218 -4.36 -6.69 -7.27
N CYS A 219 -5.29 -6.85 -6.33
CA CYS A 219 -4.94 -7.33 -5.01
C CYS A 219 -5.97 -8.35 -4.48
N ALA A 220 -5.50 -9.51 -4.04
CA ALA A 220 -6.36 -10.59 -3.53
C ALA A 220 -5.56 -11.59 -2.68
N LEU A 221 -6.25 -12.61 -2.14
CA LEU A 221 -5.59 -13.71 -1.45
C LEU A 221 -4.60 -14.46 -2.35
N MET A 222 -4.97 -14.65 -3.62
CA MET A 222 -4.13 -15.26 -4.67
C MET A 222 -4.57 -14.76 -6.04
N GLY A 223 -3.72 -14.92 -7.05
CA GLY A 223 -4.03 -14.52 -8.42
C GLY A 223 -5.14 -15.37 -9.03
N THR A 224 -5.91 -14.79 -9.95
CA THR A 224 -7.05 -15.46 -10.61
C THR A 224 -6.66 -16.79 -11.26
N GLU A 225 -5.57 -16.82 -12.04
CA GLU A 225 -5.10 -18.07 -12.69
C GLU A 225 -4.65 -19.13 -11.67
N GLN A 226 -4.06 -18.70 -10.56
CA GLN A 226 -3.64 -19.61 -9.49
C GLN A 226 -4.84 -20.24 -8.79
N ALA A 227 -5.88 -19.45 -8.50
CA ALA A 227 -7.13 -19.94 -7.94
C ALA A 227 -7.81 -20.94 -8.87
N ILE A 228 -7.92 -20.60 -10.16
CA ILE A 228 -8.50 -21.47 -11.18
C ILE A 228 -7.75 -22.79 -11.27
N THR A 229 -6.43 -22.74 -11.38
CA THR A 229 -5.58 -23.94 -11.49
C THR A 229 -5.75 -24.84 -10.27
N THR A 230 -5.70 -24.27 -9.07
CA THR A 230 -5.79 -25.03 -7.81
C THR A 230 -7.18 -25.67 -7.65
N LEU A 231 -8.26 -24.92 -7.88
CA LEU A 231 -9.62 -25.44 -7.75
C LEU A 231 -9.94 -26.48 -8.83
N THR A 232 -9.40 -26.31 -10.04
CA THR A 232 -9.51 -27.31 -11.11
C THR A 232 -8.82 -28.62 -10.71
N GLN A 233 -7.59 -28.56 -10.20
CA GLN A 233 -6.87 -29.76 -9.75
C GLN A 233 -7.59 -30.51 -8.62
N VAL A 234 -8.21 -29.78 -7.69
CA VAL A 234 -9.03 -30.40 -6.63
C VAL A 234 -10.23 -31.14 -7.22
N GLN A 235 -10.91 -30.53 -8.20
CA GLN A 235 -12.06 -31.13 -8.86
C GLN A 235 -11.65 -32.37 -9.70
N GLU A 236 -10.52 -32.31 -10.40
CA GLU A 236 -9.94 -33.46 -11.10
C GLU A 236 -9.68 -34.63 -10.13
N GLY A 237 -9.10 -34.37 -8.96
CA GLY A 237 -8.89 -35.41 -7.93
C GLY A 237 -10.18 -35.95 -7.31
N ILE A 238 -11.31 -35.26 -7.41
CA ILE A 238 -12.63 -35.80 -7.04
C ILE A 238 -13.12 -36.75 -8.14
N HIS A 239 -13.08 -36.32 -9.40
CA HIS A 239 -13.43 -37.14 -10.55
C HIS A 239 -12.64 -38.46 -10.58
N ASP A 240 -11.32 -38.40 -10.38
CA ASP A 240 -10.45 -39.58 -10.33
C ASP A 240 -10.87 -40.58 -9.22
N ARG A 241 -11.26 -40.08 -8.04
CA ARG A 241 -11.69 -40.92 -6.91
C ARG A 241 -13.07 -41.54 -7.13
N GLU A 242 -13.94 -40.84 -7.85
CA GLU A 242 -15.30 -41.30 -8.18
C GLU A 242 -15.34 -42.14 -9.46
N GLY A 243 -14.22 -42.28 -10.17
CA GLY A 243 -14.14 -42.97 -11.46
C GLY A 243 -14.93 -42.26 -12.56
N SER A 244 -15.21 -40.97 -12.39
CA SER A 244 -15.87 -40.13 -13.38
C SER A 244 -14.85 -39.25 -14.09
N SER A 245 -15.27 -38.59 -15.16
CA SER A 245 -14.46 -37.61 -15.88
C SER A 245 -15.37 -36.48 -16.34
N TRP A 246 -14.76 -35.36 -16.69
CA TRP A 246 -15.43 -34.20 -17.25
C TRP A 246 -14.81 -33.81 -18.59
N THR A 247 -15.63 -33.25 -19.45
CA THR A 247 -15.28 -32.72 -20.76
C THR A 247 -14.55 -31.37 -20.64
N ASP A 248 -13.89 -30.93 -21.71
CA ASP A 248 -13.25 -29.62 -21.76
C ASP A 248 -14.28 -28.48 -21.64
N GLU A 249 -15.51 -28.70 -22.11
CA GLU A 249 -16.62 -27.78 -21.95
C GLU A 249 -17.07 -27.66 -20.49
N GLU A 250 -17.21 -28.79 -19.78
CA GLU A 250 -17.56 -28.80 -18.35
C GLU A 250 -16.46 -28.14 -17.50
N LYS A 251 -15.19 -28.41 -17.83
CA LYS A 251 -14.04 -27.77 -17.19
C LYS A 251 -14.05 -26.26 -17.43
N SER A 252 -14.28 -25.81 -18.66
CA SER A 252 -14.38 -24.38 -18.98
C SER A 252 -15.56 -23.70 -18.26
N ALA A 253 -16.71 -24.38 -18.19
CA ALA A 253 -17.89 -23.91 -17.48
C ALA A 253 -17.67 -23.81 -15.96
N PHE A 254 -16.85 -24.69 -15.38
CA PHE A 254 -16.44 -24.62 -13.98
C PHE A 254 -15.48 -23.46 -13.72
N GLN A 255 -14.51 -23.21 -14.61
CA GLN A 255 -13.49 -22.17 -14.44
C GLN A 255 -14.04 -20.75 -14.63
N ALA A 256 -15.00 -20.54 -15.54
CA ALA A 256 -15.55 -19.23 -15.87
C ALA A 256 -16.11 -18.43 -14.66
N PRO A 257 -16.99 -18.97 -13.80
CA PRO A 257 -17.49 -18.24 -12.63
C PRO A 257 -16.40 -17.96 -11.58
N ILE A 258 -15.42 -18.85 -11.43
CA ILE A 258 -14.27 -18.65 -10.53
C ILE A 258 -13.45 -17.46 -11.03
N ARG A 259 -13.12 -17.44 -12.33
CA ARG A 259 -12.39 -16.34 -12.98
C ARG A 259 -13.06 -15.00 -12.71
N LYS A 260 -14.35 -14.92 -13.02
CA LYS A 260 -15.14 -13.69 -12.82
C LYS A 260 -15.10 -13.25 -11.36
N THR A 261 -15.30 -14.16 -10.41
CA THR A 261 -15.31 -13.84 -8.98
C THR A 261 -13.97 -13.25 -8.52
N PHE A 262 -12.85 -13.86 -8.92
CA PHE A 262 -11.53 -13.38 -8.53
C PHE A 262 -11.15 -12.06 -9.23
N ASP A 263 -11.49 -11.88 -10.51
CA ASP A 263 -11.22 -10.63 -11.23
C ASP A 263 -12.06 -9.46 -10.69
N ASP A 264 -13.33 -9.71 -10.37
CA ASP A 264 -14.24 -8.73 -9.76
C ASP A 264 -13.81 -8.38 -8.33
N PHE A 265 -13.23 -9.32 -7.59
CA PHE A 265 -12.69 -9.05 -6.26
C PHE A 265 -11.40 -8.23 -6.33
N ALA A 266 -10.48 -8.61 -7.23
CA ALA A 266 -9.11 -8.13 -7.21
C ALA A 266 -8.91 -6.71 -7.73
N ASN A 267 -9.86 -6.16 -8.51
CA ASN A 267 -9.69 -4.85 -9.12
C ASN A 267 -9.67 -3.71 -8.09
N ALA A 268 -8.93 -2.64 -8.42
CA ALA A 268 -8.73 -1.48 -7.56
C ALA A 268 -10.04 -0.76 -7.18
N TYR A 269 -11.06 -0.77 -8.06
CA TYR A 269 -12.35 -0.12 -7.78
C TYR A 269 -13.15 -0.84 -6.69
N ASN A 270 -13.13 -2.17 -6.68
CA ASN A 270 -13.70 -2.95 -5.59
C ASN A 270 -12.96 -2.68 -4.27
N TRP A 271 -11.63 -2.55 -4.32
CA TRP A 271 -10.82 -2.19 -3.15
C TRP A 271 -11.16 -0.81 -2.59
N ALA A 272 -11.30 0.20 -3.45
CA ALA A 272 -11.69 1.54 -3.05
C ALA A 272 -13.12 1.58 -2.48
N ALA A 273 -14.07 0.86 -3.10
CA ALA A 273 -15.45 0.77 -2.63
C ALA A 273 -15.57 0.18 -1.22
N ASN A 274 -14.61 -0.66 -0.82
CA ASN A 274 -14.56 -1.27 0.51
C ASN A 274 -13.54 -0.60 1.45
N GLN A 275 -12.93 0.52 1.06
CA GLN A 275 -11.94 1.26 1.86
C GLN A 275 -10.71 0.42 2.26
N TRP A 276 -10.36 -0.57 1.44
CA TRP A 276 -9.14 -1.37 1.62
C TRP A 276 -7.90 -0.64 1.11
N CYS A 277 -8.11 0.36 0.26
CA CYS A 277 -7.14 1.41 -0.08
C CYS A 277 -7.75 2.79 0.21
N ASP A 278 -6.90 3.77 0.44
CA ASP A 278 -7.31 5.15 0.74
C ASP A 278 -7.61 5.94 -0.55
N ALA A 279 -6.94 5.61 -1.66
CA ALA A 279 -7.23 6.20 -2.97
C ALA A 279 -6.74 5.33 -4.14
N ILE A 280 -7.42 5.48 -5.28
CA ILE A 280 -6.88 5.12 -6.59
C ILE A 280 -6.33 6.40 -7.20
N ILE A 281 -5.05 6.41 -7.55
CA ILE A 281 -4.37 7.59 -8.09
C ILE A 281 -3.86 7.33 -9.50
N ASP A 282 -3.79 8.38 -10.32
CA ASP A 282 -3.06 8.30 -11.59
C ASP A 282 -1.58 8.03 -11.30
N PRO A 283 -0.89 7.15 -12.04
CA PRO A 283 0.56 6.97 -11.93
C PRO A 283 1.37 8.28 -11.86
N LEU A 284 0.94 9.35 -12.55
CA LEU A 284 1.63 10.64 -12.53
C LEU A 284 1.41 11.46 -11.25
N GLU A 285 0.33 11.20 -10.51
CA GLU A 285 0.05 11.84 -9.21
C GLU A 285 0.85 11.22 -8.07
N THR A 286 1.56 10.11 -8.33
CA THR A 286 2.33 9.37 -7.32
C THR A 286 3.31 10.27 -6.58
N ARG A 287 4.14 11.06 -7.30
CA ARG A 287 5.18 11.90 -6.67
C ARG A 287 4.60 12.91 -5.69
N ASP A 288 3.53 13.60 -6.09
CA ASP A 288 2.90 14.63 -5.27
C ASP A 288 2.14 14.02 -4.09
N THR A 289 1.46 12.89 -4.30
CA THR A 289 0.73 12.18 -3.24
C THR A 289 1.68 11.62 -2.18
N ILE A 290 2.80 11.04 -2.59
CA ILE A 290 3.83 10.56 -1.65
C ILE A 290 4.49 11.72 -0.90
N ALA A 291 4.80 12.83 -1.58
CA ALA A 291 5.35 14.03 -0.93
C ALA A 291 4.39 14.58 0.14
N MET A 292 3.10 14.68 -0.16
CA MET A 292 2.07 15.07 0.82
C MET A 292 2.03 14.12 2.02
N ALA A 293 2.06 12.81 1.79
CA ALA A 293 2.06 11.81 2.85
C ALA A 293 3.30 11.92 3.76
N LEU A 294 4.47 12.15 3.17
CA LEU A 294 5.71 12.40 3.89
C LEU A 294 5.65 13.72 4.67
N GLU A 295 5.09 14.78 4.10
CA GLU A 295 4.92 16.04 4.85
C GLU A 295 4.04 15.85 6.08
N LEU A 296 2.87 15.22 5.93
CA LEU A 296 1.93 15.02 7.02
C LEU A 296 2.49 14.09 8.11
N SER A 297 3.09 12.96 7.72
CA SER A 297 3.67 12.01 8.66
C SER A 297 4.91 12.57 9.38
N GLY A 298 5.68 13.43 8.71
CA GLY A 298 6.85 14.10 9.29
C GLY A 298 6.52 15.10 10.40
N ARG A 299 5.25 15.47 10.57
CA ARG A 299 4.78 16.36 11.66
C ARG A 299 4.46 15.61 12.95
N LYS A 300 4.49 14.26 12.93
CA LYS A 300 4.38 13.42 14.13
C LYS A 300 5.76 13.24 14.77
N PRO A 301 5.88 13.27 16.11
CA PRO A 301 7.14 12.93 16.79
C PRO A 301 7.66 11.55 16.38
N ALA A 302 8.98 11.38 16.35
CA ALA A 302 9.59 10.07 16.13
C ALA A 302 9.25 9.13 17.30
N GLU A 303 8.99 7.87 16.97
CA GLU A 303 8.72 6.80 17.93
C GLU A 303 9.84 5.76 17.86
N GLU A 304 10.25 5.24 19.02
CA GLU A 304 11.29 4.21 19.08
C GLU A 304 10.76 2.89 18.52
N THR A 305 11.49 2.33 17.55
CA THR A 305 11.17 1.02 16.99
C THR A 305 11.72 -0.09 17.87
N THR A 306 10.84 -0.94 18.40
CA THR A 306 11.21 -2.18 19.10
C THR A 306 10.69 -3.37 18.30
N PHE A 307 11.60 -4.19 17.76
CA PHE A 307 11.23 -5.38 17.00
C PHE A 307 10.82 -6.55 17.91
N GLY A 308 9.92 -7.40 17.40
CA GLY A 308 9.65 -8.69 18.02
C GLY A 308 10.82 -9.67 17.84
N ILE A 309 10.68 -10.88 18.38
CA ILE A 309 11.72 -11.91 18.26
C ILE A 309 11.91 -12.32 16.79
N PHE A 310 13.11 -12.13 16.26
CA PHE A 310 13.50 -12.67 14.95
C PHE A 310 13.77 -14.18 15.04
N ARG A 311 13.23 -14.93 14.08
CA ARG A 311 13.39 -16.38 13.95
C ARG A 311 14.62 -16.68 13.09
N MET A 312 15.75 -16.98 13.72
CA MET A 312 17.04 -17.22 13.07
C MET A 312 17.21 -18.64 12.51
#